data_AF-A0A6N6RTB7-F1
#
_entry.id   AF-A0A6N6RTB7-F1
#
_cell.length_a   1.000
_cell.length_b   1.000
_cell.length_c   1.000
_cell.angle_alpha   90.00
_cell.angle_beta   90.00
_cell.angle_gamma   90.00
#
_symmetry.space_group_name_H-M   'P 1'
#
loop_
_entity.id
_entity.type
_entity.pdbx_description
1 polymer ?
#
loop_
_entity_poly.entity_id
_entity_poly.type
_entity_poly.pdbx_seq_one_letter_code
_entity_poly.pdbx_strand_id
1 'polypeptide(L)'
;MTTPSHACSVCGFIHNCICDHQPNLESQVEFALLYHENELDKLTNTGRLLLNGLPKAKSYLWQRKVQPEALINKIHQEDIEAWLLFPSDAPTLSSEYLTSRDPSKKQLFILLDATWQEAKKMVNKSPWLKALPCLELSPSEISRYHLRRNQSQGNLCTCEAGIEVLEMVKEPENAQALFKYYDQFLTVFQAERSGHSYNSNALGAPKK
;
A
#
# COMPACT_ATOMS: atom_id res chain seq x y z
N MET A 1 -33.28 -4.33 -7.31
CA MET A 1 -32.22 -3.33 -7.10
C MET A 1 -31.24 -3.51 -8.24
N THR A 2 -31.18 -2.54 -9.16
CA THR A 2 -30.36 -2.57 -10.37
C THR A 2 -28.89 -2.59 -10.00
N THR A 3 -28.18 -3.65 -10.41
CA THR A 3 -26.71 -3.73 -10.33
C THR A 3 -26.11 -2.49 -10.99
N PRO A 4 -25.19 -1.75 -10.36
CA PRO A 4 -24.50 -0.66 -11.03
C PRO A 4 -23.78 -1.20 -12.26
N SER A 5 -24.02 -0.63 -13.43
CA SER A 5 -23.37 -1.04 -14.69
C SER A 5 -21.97 -0.48 -14.86
N HIS A 6 -21.46 0.27 -13.87
CA HIS A 6 -20.18 0.97 -13.92
C HIS A 6 -19.38 0.72 -12.65
N ALA A 7 -18.06 0.63 -12.79
CA ALA A 7 -17.14 0.49 -11.67
C ALA A 7 -17.22 1.71 -10.74
N CYS A 8 -17.19 1.47 -9.42
CA CYS A 8 -17.08 2.51 -8.42
C CYS A 8 -15.79 3.32 -8.65
N SER A 9 -15.90 4.65 -8.73
CA SER A 9 -14.76 5.53 -8.96
C SER A 9 -13.73 5.48 -7.82
N VAL A 10 -14.15 5.11 -6.60
CA VAL A 10 -13.31 5.08 -5.41
C VAL A 10 -12.61 3.72 -5.27
N CYS A 11 -13.35 2.62 -5.09
CA CYS A 11 -12.77 1.29 -4.88
C CYS A 11 -12.56 0.46 -6.16
N GLY A 12 -13.14 0.87 -7.29
CA GLY A 12 -13.01 0.16 -8.57
C GLY A 12 -13.92 -1.04 -8.77
N PHE A 13 -14.68 -1.46 -7.76
CA PHE A 13 -15.57 -2.62 -7.86
C PHE A 13 -16.89 -2.23 -8.55
N ILE A 14 -17.44 -3.15 -9.34
CA ILE A 14 -18.71 -3.00 -10.07
C ILE A 14 -19.86 -3.58 -9.24
N HIS A 15 -19.69 -4.78 -8.71
CA HIS A 15 -20.79 -5.53 -8.08
C HIS A 15 -20.83 -5.39 -6.57
N ASN A 16 -19.68 -5.13 -5.93
CA ASN A 16 -19.53 -5.21 -4.48
C ASN A 16 -18.74 -4.05 -3.88
N CYS A 17 -19.24 -2.82 -4.04
CA CYS A 17 -18.60 -1.65 -3.47
C CYS A 17 -18.23 -1.84 -1.99
N ILE A 18 -16.99 -1.51 -1.62
CA ILE A 18 -16.48 -1.61 -0.24
C ILE A 18 -16.26 -0.24 0.42
N CYS A 19 -16.73 0.85 -0.20
CA CYS A 19 -16.47 2.21 0.27
C CYS A 19 -17.08 2.51 1.65
N ASP A 20 -18.17 1.84 2.02
CA ASP A 20 -18.78 1.98 3.35
C ASP A 20 -17.87 1.46 4.48
N HIS A 21 -16.84 0.68 4.13
CA HIS A 21 -15.82 0.19 5.05
C HIS A 21 -14.53 1.02 5.04
N GLN A 22 -14.45 2.08 4.21
CA GLN A 22 -13.28 2.93 4.14
C GLN A 22 -13.08 3.67 5.47
N PRO A 23 -11.91 3.53 6.13
CA PRO A 23 -11.62 4.29 7.33
C PRO A 23 -11.23 5.72 6.97
N ASN A 24 -11.43 6.65 7.90
CA ASN A 24 -10.89 8.00 7.81
C ASN A 24 -9.74 8.12 8.83
N LEU A 25 -8.52 7.85 8.38
CA LEU A 25 -7.35 7.77 9.26
C LEU A 25 -6.59 9.10 9.31
N GLU A 26 -6.10 9.48 10.48
CA GLU A 26 -5.14 10.56 10.64
C GLU A 26 -3.80 9.98 11.07
N SER A 27 -2.76 10.22 10.29
CA SER A 27 -1.41 9.75 10.58
C SER A 27 -0.43 10.92 10.72
N GLN A 28 0.57 10.73 11.59
CA GLN A 28 1.72 11.61 11.76
C GLN A 28 2.73 11.47 10.61
N VAL A 29 2.63 10.39 9.82
CA VAL A 29 3.52 10.12 8.69
C VAL A 29 2.77 10.25 7.37
N GLU A 30 3.52 10.50 6.30
CA GLU A 30 2.99 10.60 4.95
C GLU A 30 3.42 9.38 4.12
N PHE A 31 2.61 9.02 3.13
CA PHE A 31 2.91 7.92 2.20
C PHE A 31 2.94 8.43 0.77
N ALA A 32 3.95 8.02 0.02
CA ALA A 32 4.05 8.24 -1.42
C ALA A 32 4.07 6.88 -2.13
N LEU A 33 2.99 6.57 -2.85
CA LEU A 33 2.93 5.35 -3.63
C LEU A 33 3.38 5.68 -5.04
N LEU A 34 4.53 5.12 -5.40
CA LEU A 34 5.14 5.29 -6.71
C LEU A 34 4.81 4.06 -7.56
N TYR A 35 3.92 4.24 -8.53
CA TYR A 35 3.35 3.15 -9.32
C TYR A 35 4.11 2.95 -10.62
N HIS A 36 4.31 1.69 -11.01
CA HIS A 36 4.62 1.37 -12.40
C HIS A 36 3.34 1.48 -13.27
N GLU A 37 3.46 1.94 -14.51
CA GLU A 37 2.30 2.16 -15.42
C GLU A 37 1.41 0.92 -15.58
N ASN A 38 2.02 -0.28 -15.52
CA ASN A 38 1.32 -1.56 -15.61
C ASN A 38 0.41 -1.89 -14.42
N GLU A 39 0.47 -1.14 -13.32
CA GLU A 39 -0.32 -1.42 -12.10
C GLU A 39 -1.60 -0.57 -11.98
N LEU A 40 -1.76 0.48 -12.78
CA LEU A 40 -2.84 1.47 -12.63
C LEU A 40 -4.25 0.86 -12.76
N ASP A 41 -4.43 -0.05 -13.72
CA ASP A 41 -5.75 -0.60 -14.05
C ASP A 41 -6.07 -1.92 -13.33
N LYS A 42 -5.17 -2.42 -12.48
CA LYS A 42 -5.36 -3.72 -11.83
C LYS A 42 -6.28 -3.59 -10.62
N LEU A 43 -7.42 -4.29 -10.64
CA LEU A 43 -8.32 -4.41 -9.48
C LEU A 43 -7.66 -5.11 -8.27
N THR A 44 -6.59 -5.86 -8.49
CA THR A 44 -5.78 -6.45 -7.41
C THR A 44 -4.87 -5.43 -6.71
N ASN A 45 -4.75 -4.21 -7.23
CA ASN A 45 -3.87 -3.19 -6.66
C ASN A 45 -4.36 -2.74 -5.27
N THR A 46 -3.71 -3.26 -4.22
CA THR A 46 -4.04 -2.92 -2.84
C THR A 46 -3.51 -1.55 -2.41
N GLY A 47 -2.64 -0.91 -3.19
CA GLY A 47 -2.20 0.46 -2.96
C GLY A 47 -3.36 1.46 -2.91
N ARG A 48 -4.45 1.20 -3.64
CA ARG A 48 -5.68 2.01 -3.58
C ARG A 48 -6.32 2.00 -2.20
N LEU A 49 -6.24 0.89 -1.46
CA LEU A 49 -6.78 0.82 -0.09
C LEU A 49 -6.02 1.76 0.83
N LEU A 50 -4.69 1.85 0.66
CA LEU A 50 -3.86 2.79 1.40
C LEU A 50 -4.23 4.25 1.07
N LEU A 51 -4.35 4.58 -0.21
CA LEU A 51 -4.75 5.92 -0.66
C LEU A 51 -6.14 6.33 -0.13
N ASN A 52 -7.08 5.39 -0.11
CA ASN A 52 -8.43 5.64 0.36
C ASN A 52 -8.47 5.80 1.90
N GLY A 53 -7.73 4.98 2.63
CA GLY A 53 -7.73 5.01 4.11
C GLY A 53 -6.96 6.19 4.70
N LEU A 54 -5.91 6.68 4.03
CA LEU A 54 -5.02 7.72 4.53
C LEU A 54 -5.07 8.98 3.64
N PRO A 55 -5.72 10.07 4.08
CA PRO A 55 -5.87 11.29 3.28
C PRO A 55 -4.54 11.97 2.89
N LYS A 56 -3.47 11.74 3.66
CA LYS A 56 -2.13 12.26 3.36
C LYS A 56 -1.31 11.36 2.43
N ALA A 57 -1.81 10.17 2.08
CA ALA A 57 -1.17 9.31 1.10
C ALA A 57 -1.40 9.85 -0.31
N LYS A 58 -0.35 9.90 -1.12
CA LYS A 58 -0.41 10.39 -2.50
C LYS A 58 0.17 9.37 -3.47
N SER A 59 -0.41 9.32 -4.67
CA SER A 59 0.09 8.50 -5.77
C SER A 59 0.93 9.30 -6.74
N TYR A 60 1.95 8.66 -7.29
CA TYR A 60 2.83 9.21 -8.31
C TYR A 60 3.08 8.15 -9.37
N LEU A 61 3.03 8.53 -10.64
CA LEU A 61 3.39 7.64 -11.73
C LEU A 61 4.90 7.65 -11.94
N TRP A 62 5.51 6.47 -11.90
CA TRP A 62 6.89 6.32 -12.33
C TRP A 62 6.97 6.16 -13.84
N GLN A 63 7.77 7.00 -14.48
CA GLN A 63 8.18 6.80 -15.87
C GLN A 63 9.70 6.88 -15.96
N ARG A 64 10.29 6.01 -16.78
CA ARG A 64 11.75 5.97 -16.94
C ARG A 64 12.35 7.29 -17.43
N LYS A 65 11.61 8.02 -18.27
CA LYS A 65 12.09 9.24 -18.95
C LYS A 65 11.55 10.54 -18.35
N VAL A 66 10.43 10.47 -17.64
CA VAL A 66 9.74 11.63 -17.06
C VAL A 66 9.64 11.40 -15.57
N GLN A 67 10.36 12.20 -14.80
CA GLN A 67 10.41 12.04 -13.36
C GLN A 67 9.15 12.64 -12.70
N PRO A 68 8.67 12.08 -11.58
CA PRO A 68 7.55 12.64 -10.85
C PRO A 68 8.00 13.87 -10.04
N GLU A 69 8.07 15.04 -10.68
CA GLU A 69 8.60 16.28 -10.08
C GLU A 69 7.97 16.62 -8.72
N ALA A 70 6.65 16.43 -8.59
CA ALA A 70 5.96 16.68 -7.32
C ALA A 70 6.50 15.82 -6.16
N LEU A 71 6.84 14.54 -6.41
CA LEU A 71 7.43 13.66 -5.40
C LEU A 71 8.88 14.07 -5.10
N ILE A 72 9.66 14.36 -6.14
CA ILE A 72 11.07 14.78 -5.99
C ILE A 72 11.16 16.09 -5.20
N ASN A 73 10.33 17.07 -5.53
CA ASN A 73 10.27 18.33 -4.80
C ASN A 73 9.88 18.12 -3.33
N LYS A 74 8.96 17.19 -3.05
CA LYS A 74 8.58 16.81 -1.68
C LYS A 74 9.73 16.15 -0.91
N ILE A 75 10.47 15.25 -1.55
CA ILE A 75 11.66 14.58 -0.97
C ILE A 75 12.74 15.60 -0.57
N HIS A 76 12.90 16.67 -1.35
CA HIS A 76 13.93 17.70 -1.11
C HIS A 76 13.51 18.81 -0.15
N GLN A 77 12.31 18.77 0.44
CA GLN A 77 11.92 19.73 1.46
C GLN A 77 12.76 19.55 2.73
N GLU A 78 13.23 20.65 3.32
CA GLU A 78 14.12 20.61 4.50
C GLU A 78 13.46 19.95 5.72
N ASP A 79 12.14 20.08 5.86
CA ASP A 79 11.33 19.51 6.94
C ASP A 79 10.88 18.06 6.68
N ILE A 80 11.35 17.43 5.58
CA ILE A 80 10.99 16.06 5.20
C ILE A 80 12.19 15.14 5.34
N GLU A 81 11.93 13.96 5.90
CA GLU A 81 12.81 12.81 5.85
C GLU A 81 12.09 11.69 5.08
N ALA A 82 12.65 11.31 3.94
CA ALA A 82 12.05 10.32 3.04
C ALA A 82 12.75 8.97 3.16
N TRP A 83 11.97 7.92 3.34
CA TRP A 83 12.41 6.53 3.44
C TRP A 83 11.87 5.72 2.28
N LEU A 84 12.74 5.01 1.58
CA LEU A 84 12.32 4.08 0.53
C LEU A 84 12.08 2.70 1.13
N LEU A 85 10.85 2.18 1.03
CA LEU A 85 10.56 0.80 1.42
C LEU A 85 11.06 -0.15 0.34
N PHE A 86 12.29 -0.62 0.50
CA PHE A 86 12.94 -1.49 -0.46
C PHE A 86 14.15 -2.20 0.17
N PRO A 87 14.35 -3.50 -0.09
CA PRO A 87 15.56 -4.19 0.37
C PRO A 87 16.80 -3.61 -0.33
N SER A 88 17.87 -3.36 0.44
CA SER A 88 19.13 -2.83 -0.08
C SER A 88 20.32 -3.58 0.52
N ASP A 89 21.55 -3.22 0.13
CA ASP A 89 22.75 -3.86 0.69
C ASP A 89 23.00 -3.50 2.16
N ALA A 90 22.49 -2.34 2.60
CA ALA A 90 22.59 -1.87 3.99
C ALA A 90 21.31 -1.10 4.39
N PRO A 91 20.16 -1.79 4.51
CA PRO A 91 18.91 -1.16 4.87
C PRO A 91 18.86 -0.89 6.38
N THR A 92 18.14 0.15 6.77
CA THR A 92 17.66 0.28 8.15
C THR A 92 16.54 -0.73 8.36
N LEU A 93 16.67 -1.58 9.38
CA LEU A 93 15.61 -2.51 9.74
C LEU A 93 14.48 -1.78 10.45
N SER A 94 13.24 -2.23 10.28
CA SER A 94 12.07 -1.63 10.95
C SER A 94 12.22 -1.53 12.48
N SER A 95 12.94 -2.47 13.11
CA SER A 95 13.27 -2.43 14.54
C SER A 95 14.16 -1.26 14.96
N GLU A 96 14.94 -0.71 14.03
CA GLU A 96 15.93 0.35 14.25
C GLU A 96 15.44 1.71 13.73
N TYR A 97 14.28 1.76 13.08
CA TYR A 97 13.74 2.97 12.49
C TYR A 97 13.57 4.10 13.51
N LEU A 98 13.01 3.81 14.69
CA LEU A 98 12.74 4.85 15.70
C LEU A 98 14.01 5.52 16.23
N THR A 99 15.15 4.82 16.21
CA THR A 99 16.45 5.36 16.60
C THR A 99 17.20 6.02 15.45
N SER A 100 16.85 5.67 14.20
CA SER A 100 17.54 6.16 13.00
C SER A 100 16.92 7.42 12.41
N ARG A 101 15.60 7.61 12.59
CA ARG A 101 14.89 8.80 12.08
C ARG A 101 15.30 10.08 12.80
N ASP A 102 15.17 11.20 12.09
CA ASP A 102 15.17 12.53 12.67
C ASP A 102 13.76 12.89 13.19
N PRO A 103 13.55 12.96 14.52
CA PRO A 103 12.23 13.23 15.07
C PRO A 103 11.73 14.66 14.82
N SER A 104 12.59 15.58 14.38
CA SER A 104 12.20 16.95 14.04
C SER A 104 11.58 17.07 12.64
N LYS A 105 11.74 16.04 11.80
CA LYS A 105 11.24 16.02 10.42
C LYS A 105 9.96 15.22 10.27
N LYS A 106 9.13 15.65 9.33
CA LYS A 106 7.99 14.89 8.85
C LYS A 106 8.50 13.70 8.05
N GLN A 107 7.96 12.53 8.37
CA GLN A 107 8.40 11.27 7.81
C GLN A 107 7.56 10.94 6.57
N LEU A 108 8.23 10.66 5.46
CA LEU A 108 7.61 10.27 4.19
C LEU A 108 8.07 8.86 3.81
N PHE A 109 7.15 7.92 3.71
CA PHE A 109 7.44 6.57 3.26
C PHE A 109 7.08 6.39 1.80
N ILE A 110 8.07 6.03 0.98
CA ILE A 110 7.91 5.78 -0.45
C ILE A 110 7.76 4.28 -0.66
N LEU A 111 6.58 3.87 -1.14
CA LEU A 111 6.26 2.49 -1.47
C LEU A 111 6.26 2.32 -2.99
N LEU A 112 6.95 1.29 -3.48
CA LEU A 112 6.96 0.95 -4.90
C LEU A 112 5.80 0.00 -5.19
N ASP A 113 4.76 0.50 -5.84
CA ASP A 113 3.65 -0.34 -6.26
C ASP A 113 3.91 -0.89 -7.67
N ALA A 114 4.53 -2.06 -7.70
CA ALA A 114 4.94 -2.77 -8.90
C ALA A 114 5.14 -4.25 -8.59
N THR A 115 5.39 -5.07 -9.62
CA THR A 115 6.00 -6.39 -9.38
C THR A 115 7.44 -6.23 -8.86
N TRP A 116 7.99 -7.24 -8.18
CA TRP A 116 9.38 -7.19 -7.68
C TRP A 116 10.42 -6.87 -8.76
N GLN A 117 10.24 -7.41 -9.97
CA GLN A 117 11.13 -7.15 -11.11
C GLN A 117 11.03 -5.69 -11.56
N GLU A 118 9.81 -5.14 -11.61
CA GLU A 118 9.57 -3.73 -11.95
C GLU A 118 10.07 -2.78 -10.84
N ALA A 119 9.82 -3.08 -9.57
CA ALA A 119 10.34 -2.30 -8.44
C ALA A 119 11.87 -2.22 -8.46
N LYS A 120 12.55 -3.37 -8.66
CA LYS A 120 14.02 -3.41 -8.87
C LYS A 120 14.44 -2.52 -10.05
N LYS A 121 13.70 -2.57 -11.17
CA LYS A 121 13.96 -1.71 -12.34
C LYS A 121 13.74 -0.23 -12.01
N MET A 122 12.70 0.13 -11.27
CA MET A 122 12.40 1.50 -10.87
C MET A 122 13.56 2.07 -10.06
N VAL A 123 14.02 1.38 -9.01
CA VAL A 123 15.20 1.78 -8.23
C VAL A 123 16.46 1.84 -9.10
N ASN A 124 16.71 0.80 -9.89
CA ASN A 124 17.91 0.73 -10.74
C ASN A 124 18.00 1.85 -11.77
N LYS A 125 16.87 2.36 -12.25
CA LYS A 125 16.79 3.41 -13.27
C LYS A 125 16.50 4.80 -12.70
N SER A 126 16.46 4.97 -11.38
CA SER A 126 16.15 6.23 -10.73
C SER A 126 17.25 6.58 -9.72
N PRO A 127 18.26 7.38 -10.10
CA PRO A 127 19.33 7.80 -9.19
C PRO A 127 18.78 8.44 -7.91
N TRP A 128 17.70 9.21 -8.01
CA TRP A 128 17.03 9.84 -6.88
C TRP A 128 16.41 8.85 -5.88
N LEU A 129 15.96 7.66 -6.33
CA LEU A 129 15.51 6.60 -5.41
C LEU A 129 16.69 5.94 -4.69
N LYS A 130 17.81 5.74 -5.39
CA LYS A 130 19.02 5.12 -4.81
C LYS A 130 19.70 5.98 -3.76
N ALA A 131 19.48 7.30 -3.81
CA ALA A 131 20.03 8.24 -2.85
C ALA A 131 19.26 8.26 -1.51
N LEU A 132 18.08 7.63 -1.46
CA LEU A 132 17.27 7.58 -0.25
C LEU A 132 17.77 6.51 0.73
N PRO A 133 17.65 6.75 2.05
CA PRO A 133 17.80 5.68 3.01
C PRO A 133 16.71 4.62 2.76
N CYS A 134 17.13 3.36 2.73
CA CYS A 134 16.23 2.24 2.51
C CYS A 134 15.78 1.67 3.85
N LEU A 135 14.49 1.39 3.95
CA LEU A 135 13.85 0.72 5.08
C LEU A 135 13.44 -0.68 4.67
N GLU A 136 13.86 -1.68 5.43
CA GLU A 136 13.41 -3.06 5.29
C GLU A 136 12.44 -3.42 6.43
N LEU A 137 11.24 -3.85 6.04
CA LEU A 137 10.22 -4.29 6.99
C LEU A 137 10.49 -5.73 7.40
N SER A 138 10.51 -5.98 8.70
CA SER A 138 10.47 -7.32 9.28
C SER A 138 9.05 -7.59 9.79
N PRO A 139 8.12 -8.10 8.95
CA PRO A 139 6.74 -8.30 9.37
C PRO A 139 6.67 -9.31 10.51
N SER A 140 5.83 -9.02 11.50
CA SER A 140 5.61 -9.93 12.64
C SER A 140 4.76 -11.15 12.27
N GLU A 141 3.99 -11.05 11.19
CA GLU A 141 3.03 -12.07 10.74
C GLU A 141 3.28 -12.45 9.27
N ILE A 142 2.85 -13.66 8.89
CA ILE A 142 2.88 -14.10 7.49
C ILE A 142 1.84 -13.30 6.69
N SER A 143 2.24 -12.74 5.55
CA SER A 143 1.33 -12.05 4.61
C SER A 143 0.08 -12.89 4.31
N ARG A 144 -1.09 -12.25 4.37
CA ARG A 144 -2.40 -12.85 4.07
C ARG A 144 -2.82 -12.61 2.62
N TYR A 145 -2.02 -11.86 1.86
CA TYR A 145 -2.30 -11.58 0.46
C TYR A 145 -1.98 -12.80 -0.41
N HIS A 146 -3.00 -13.49 -0.92
CA HIS A 146 -2.81 -14.63 -1.84
C HIS A 146 -3.30 -14.37 -3.27
N LEU A 147 -3.71 -13.13 -3.57
CA LEU A 147 -4.39 -12.80 -4.84
C LEU A 147 -3.43 -12.66 -6.04
N ARG A 148 -2.11 -12.51 -5.82
CA ARG A 148 -1.10 -12.52 -6.89
C ARG A 148 -0.38 -13.88 -6.96
N ARG A 149 -0.45 -14.54 -8.11
CA ARG A 149 0.16 -15.86 -8.39
C ARG A 149 1.69 -15.94 -8.15
N ASN A 150 2.39 -14.80 -8.09
CA ASN A 150 3.86 -14.71 -8.00
C ASN A 150 4.36 -14.02 -6.72
N GLN A 151 3.54 -13.91 -5.66
CA GLN A 151 4.08 -13.47 -4.37
C GLN A 151 4.83 -14.64 -3.72
N SER A 152 6.15 -14.51 -3.58
CA SER A 152 6.92 -15.41 -2.74
C SER A 152 6.43 -15.30 -1.30
N GLN A 153 6.41 -16.43 -0.58
CA GLN A 153 6.08 -16.50 0.84
C GLN A 153 6.93 -15.48 1.62
N GLY A 154 6.28 -14.58 2.37
CA GLY A 154 6.93 -13.51 3.15
C GLY A 154 6.95 -12.12 2.50
N ASN A 155 6.56 -11.97 1.22
CA ASN A 155 6.50 -10.65 0.58
C ASN A 155 5.14 -9.97 0.78
N LEU A 156 5.12 -8.88 1.53
CA LEU A 156 3.95 -8.04 1.76
C LEU A 156 3.43 -7.44 0.46
N CYS A 157 2.10 -7.29 0.33
CA CYS A 157 1.53 -6.39 -0.68
C CYS A 157 1.64 -4.92 -0.23
N THR A 158 1.35 -3.96 -1.12
CA THR A 158 1.49 -2.53 -0.87
C THR A 158 0.65 -2.06 0.33
N CYS A 159 -0.57 -2.56 0.50
CA CYS A 159 -1.38 -2.22 1.67
C CYS A 159 -0.82 -2.84 2.96
N GLU A 160 -0.35 -4.08 2.93
CA GLU A 160 0.27 -4.74 4.09
C GLU A 160 1.55 -4.01 4.51
N ALA A 161 2.38 -3.59 3.56
CA ALA A 161 3.55 -2.76 3.84
C ALA A 161 3.17 -1.44 4.53
N GLY A 162 2.07 -0.80 4.11
CA GLY A 162 1.53 0.37 4.79
C GLY A 162 1.07 0.10 6.23
N ILE A 163 0.43 -1.06 6.47
CA ILE A 163 0.01 -1.49 7.82
C ILE A 163 1.24 -1.69 8.73
N GLU A 164 2.27 -2.39 8.24
CA GLU A 164 3.51 -2.60 8.98
C GLU A 164 4.25 -1.29 9.31
N VAL A 165 4.22 -0.31 8.39
CA VAL A 165 4.74 1.03 8.67
C VAL A 165 3.97 1.69 9.81
N LEU A 166 2.63 1.62 9.80
CA LEU A 166 1.81 2.21 10.86
C LEU A 166 2.12 1.59 12.24
N GLU A 167 2.29 0.27 12.31
CA GLU A 167 2.73 -0.42 13.53
C GLU A 167 4.12 0.05 13.99
N MET A 168 5.08 0.11 13.05
CA MET A 168 6.45 0.55 13.30
C MET A 168 6.49 1.98 13.86
N VAL A 169 5.66 2.89 13.33
CA VAL A 169 5.58 4.29 13.79
C VAL A 169 4.70 4.49 15.02
N LYS A 170 4.26 3.40 15.67
CA LYS A 170 3.45 3.42 16.90
C LYS A 170 2.04 4.00 16.70
N GLU A 171 1.42 3.69 15.56
CA GLU A 171 0.01 3.97 15.28
C GLU A 171 -0.81 2.65 15.12
N PRO A 172 -0.88 1.79 16.15
CA PRO A 172 -1.53 0.47 16.04
C PRO A 172 -3.05 0.58 15.76
N GLU A 173 -3.70 1.65 16.19
CA GLU A 173 -5.12 1.88 15.89
C GLU A 173 -5.36 2.13 14.39
N ASN A 174 -4.49 2.93 13.76
CA ASN A 174 -4.53 3.17 12.32
C ASN A 174 -4.19 1.89 11.55
N ALA A 175 -3.16 1.16 11.98
CA ALA A 175 -2.78 -0.12 11.40
C ALA A 175 -3.94 -1.12 11.43
N GLN A 176 -4.59 -1.27 12.59
CA GLN A 176 -5.72 -2.17 12.78
C GLN A 176 -6.94 -1.77 11.95
N ALA A 177 -7.23 -0.47 11.83
CA ALA A 177 -8.35 0.02 11.02
C ALA A 177 -8.10 -0.20 9.52
N LEU A 178 -6.90 0.08 9.04
CA LEU A 178 -6.50 -0.21 7.67
C LEU A 178 -6.51 -1.72 7.39
N PHE A 179 -6.06 -2.53 8.35
CA PHE A 179 -6.11 -3.99 8.26
C PHE A 179 -7.55 -4.50 8.10
N LYS A 180 -8.52 -3.98 8.87
CA LYS A 180 -9.93 -4.37 8.73
C LYS A 180 -10.48 -4.03 7.34
N TYR A 181 -10.12 -2.87 6.81
CA TYR A 181 -10.52 -2.49 5.45
C TYR A 181 -9.91 -3.40 4.39
N TYR A 182 -8.64 -3.76 4.57
CA TYR A 182 -7.93 -4.72 3.74
C TYR A 182 -8.54 -6.14 3.81
N ASP A 183 -8.87 -6.64 5.00
CA ASP A 183 -9.50 -7.95 5.19
C ASP A 183 -10.89 -8.03 4.53
N GLN A 184 -11.66 -6.93 4.62
CA GLN A 184 -12.92 -6.79 3.90
C GLN A 184 -12.71 -6.84 2.38
N PHE A 185 -11.69 -6.15 1.86
CA PHE A 185 -11.33 -6.23 0.45
C PHE A 185 -11.04 -7.68 0.03
N LEU A 186 -10.22 -8.42 0.79
CA LEU A 186 -9.90 -9.82 0.47
C LEU A 186 -11.14 -10.71 0.44
N THR A 187 -12.02 -10.53 1.42
CA THR A 187 -13.26 -11.29 1.57
C THR A 187 -14.20 -11.08 0.39
N VAL A 188 -14.33 -9.84 -0.07
CA VAL A 188 -15.28 -9.46 -1.13
C VAL A 188 -14.71 -9.68 -2.54
N PHE A 189 -13.38 -9.59 -2.70
CA PHE A 189 -12.72 -9.59 -4.01
C PHE A 189 -13.03 -10.84 -4.86
N GLN A 190 -13.21 -12.01 -4.24
CA GLN A 190 -13.54 -13.23 -5.00
C GLN A 190 -14.94 -13.18 -5.62
N ALA A 191 -15.92 -12.64 -4.90
CA ALA A 191 -17.28 -12.46 -5.41
C ALA A 191 -17.30 -11.42 -6.53
N GLU A 192 -16.57 -10.31 -6.33
CA GLU A 192 -16.39 -9.26 -7.33
C GLU A 192 -15.82 -9.80 -8.64
N ARG A 193 -14.72 -10.55 -8.57
CA ARG A 193 -14.08 -11.14 -9.75
C ARG A 193 -14.99 -12.14 -10.48
N SER A 194 -15.93 -12.76 -9.77
CA SER A 194 -16.88 -13.72 -10.32
C SER A 194 -18.15 -13.05 -10.87
N GLY A 195 -18.29 -11.73 -10.76
CA GLY A 195 -19.46 -10.98 -11.21
C GLY A 195 -20.71 -11.17 -10.33
N HIS A 196 -20.54 -11.71 -9.12
CA HIS A 196 -21.64 -12.03 -8.22
C HIS A 196 -21.66 -11.09 -7.02
N SER A 197 -22.86 -10.77 -6.52
CA SER A 197 -23.00 -10.07 -5.24
C SER A 197 -22.48 -10.95 -4.10
N TYR A 198 -21.67 -10.36 -3.25
CA TYR A 198 -21.18 -10.95 -2.03
C TYR A 198 -22.34 -11.05 -1.04
N ASN A 199 -22.58 -12.26 -0.53
CA ASN A 199 -23.60 -12.51 0.48
C ASN A 199 -22.91 -12.91 1.78
N SER A 200 -22.89 -11.99 2.76
CA SER A 200 -22.28 -12.21 4.08
C SER A 200 -22.89 -13.40 4.83
N ASN A 201 -24.13 -13.79 4.51
CA ASN A 201 -24.83 -14.91 5.16
C ASN A 201 -24.45 -16.29 4.57
N ALA A 202 -23.71 -16.35 3.46
CA ALA A 202 -23.28 -17.62 2.87
C ALA A 202 -22.05 -18.24 3.55
N LEU A 203 -21.33 -17.45 4.36
CA LEU A 203 -20.17 -17.88 5.16
C LEU A 203 -20.61 -18.06 6.62
N GLY A 204 -21.53 -18.98 6.89
CA GLY A 204 -22.04 -19.15 8.24
C GLY A 204 -23.19 -20.14 8.42
N ALA A 205 -23.00 -21.39 8.03
CA ALA A 205 -23.66 -22.49 8.72
C ALA A 205 -22.59 -23.53 9.06
N PRO A 206 -22.28 -23.77 10.36
CA PRO A 206 -21.52 -24.95 10.72
C PRO A 206 -22.31 -26.16 10.23
N LYS A 207 -21.66 -27.03 9.44
CA LYS A 207 -22.22 -28.35 9.16
C LYS A 207 -22.36 -29.06 10.52
N LYS A 208 -23.59 -29.40 10.89
CA LYS A 208 -23.87 -30.35 11.97
C LYS A 208 -23.22 -31.69 11.68
#